data_AF-A0A957PBV0-F1
#
_entry.id   AF-A0A957PBV0-F1
#
_cell.length_a   1.000
_cell.length_b   1.000
_cell.length_c   1.000
_cell.angle_alpha   90.00
_cell.angle_beta   90.00
_cell.angle_gamma   90.00
#
_symmetry.space_group_name_H-M   'P 1'
#
loop_
_entity.id
_entity.type
_entity.pdbx_description
1 polymer ?
#
loop_
_entity_poly.entity_id
_entity_poly.type
_entity_poly.pdbx_seq_one_letter_code
_entity_poly.pdbx_strand_id
1 'polypeptide(L)'
;MKKSLPTVAIVNELSGSSAFFRRPEKQKAAPPSPVSQEKKPSKPKPTEQKNQLVTTAAPQVPVEVNKKEASKNDSSQDSELASYQASTIERIRKIVKDGGREVTFTRLSHEEKQQMKDLIYTYGRLGIKTTENDIVRIALNYILEDYQASGKASILERVLEALNA
;
A
#
# COMPACT_ATOMS: atom_id res chain seq x y z
N MET A 1 -52.97 -5.59 -26.45
CA MET A 1 -53.20 -4.56 -25.43
C MET A 1 -52.13 -3.48 -25.59
N LYS A 2 -52.51 -2.24 -25.94
CA LYS A 2 -51.56 -1.13 -26.12
C LYS A 2 -51.32 -0.48 -24.75
N LYS A 3 -50.10 -0.55 -24.22
CA LYS A 3 -49.72 0.14 -22.98
C LYS A 3 -49.33 1.57 -23.35
N SER A 4 -50.02 2.58 -22.82
CA SER A 4 -49.63 3.98 -22.98
C SER A 4 -48.65 4.39 -21.87
N LEU A 5 -47.64 5.18 -22.22
CA LEU A 5 -46.72 5.76 -21.24
C LEU A 5 -47.43 6.88 -20.47
N PRO A 6 -47.31 6.94 -19.13
CA PRO A 6 -47.85 8.02 -18.32
C PRO A 6 -46.99 9.27 -18.45
N THR A 7 -47.26 10.10 -19.46
CA THR A 7 -46.50 11.33 -19.75
C THR A 7 -46.69 12.43 -18.69
N VAL A 8 -47.82 12.43 -17.97
CA VAL A 8 -48.14 13.44 -16.95
C VAL A 8 -47.20 13.38 -15.74
N ALA A 9 -46.71 12.18 -15.38
CA ALA A 9 -45.76 12.03 -14.27
C ALA A 9 -44.37 12.60 -14.63
N ILE A 10 -43.96 12.53 -15.90
CA ILE A 10 -42.63 12.92 -16.37
C ILE A 10 -42.50 14.46 -16.47
N VAL A 11 -43.57 15.15 -16.84
CA VAL A 11 -43.53 16.62 -17.02
C VAL A 11 -43.37 17.36 -15.68
N ASN A 12 -43.83 16.77 -14.58
CA ASN A 12 -43.75 17.43 -13.27
C ASN A 12 -42.30 17.48 -12.73
N GLU A 13 -41.47 16.48 -13.00
CA GLU A 13 -40.08 16.42 -12.51
C GLU A 13 -39.12 17.38 -13.25
N LEU A 14 -39.42 17.74 -14.50
CA LEU A 14 -38.63 18.69 -15.30
C LEU A 14 -38.84 20.16 -14.88
N SER A 15 -39.88 20.46 -14.10
CA SER A 15 -40.19 21.82 -13.65
C SER A 15 -39.30 22.33 -12.49
N GLY A 16 -38.30 21.55 -12.07
CA GLY A 16 -37.29 22.00 -11.10
C GLY A 16 -37.80 22.12 -9.66
N SER A 17 -38.91 21.45 -9.33
CA SER A 17 -39.51 21.38 -7.99
C SER A 17 -39.03 20.15 -7.19
N SER A 18 -37.85 19.61 -7.52
CA SER A 18 -37.26 18.50 -6.79
C SER A 18 -36.71 18.97 -5.43
N ALA A 19 -37.17 18.32 -4.36
CA ALA A 19 -36.70 18.54 -2.99
C ALA A 19 -35.19 18.26 -2.79
N PHE A 20 -34.54 17.60 -3.76
CA PHE A 20 -33.12 17.29 -3.71
C PHE A 20 -32.22 18.45 -4.14
N PHE A 21 -32.73 19.42 -4.90
CA PHE A 21 -31.97 20.60 -5.31
C PHE A 21 -32.39 21.81 -4.47
N ARG A 22 -31.77 21.99 -3.30
CA ARG A 22 -31.93 23.23 -2.53
C ARG A 22 -31.43 24.39 -3.38
N ARG A 23 -32.32 25.35 -3.70
CA ARG A 23 -31.91 26.64 -4.26
C ARG A 23 -30.89 27.27 -3.32
N PRO A 24 -29.76 27.78 -3.81
CA PRO A 24 -28.93 28.66 -3.00
C PRO A 24 -29.78 29.88 -2.65
N GLU A 25 -30.17 30.00 -1.38
CA GLU A 25 -30.75 31.23 -0.87
C GLU A 25 -29.75 32.34 -1.16
N LYS A 26 -30.22 33.42 -1.82
CA LYS A 26 -29.44 34.65 -1.97
C LYS A 26 -29.08 35.13 -0.58
N GLN A 27 -27.87 34.78 -0.13
CA GLN A 27 -27.28 35.30 1.09
C GLN A 27 -27.22 36.83 0.96
N LYS A 28 -28.05 37.50 1.76
CA LYS A 28 -27.93 38.94 2.02
C LYS A 28 -26.52 39.18 2.54
N ALA A 29 -25.73 39.95 1.80
CA ALA A 29 -24.36 40.27 2.12
C ALA A 29 -24.26 40.88 3.53
N ALA A 30 -23.59 40.16 4.43
CA ALA A 30 -23.12 40.71 5.69
C ALA A 30 -21.89 41.61 5.44
N PRO A 31 -21.71 42.71 6.18
CA PRO A 31 -20.53 43.56 6.05
C PRO A 31 -19.25 42.81 6.45
N PRO A 32 -18.11 43.09 5.80
CA PRO A 32 -16.86 42.38 6.05
C PRO A 32 -16.34 42.67 7.46
N SER A 33 -16.09 41.62 8.22
CA SER A 33 -15.34 41.69 9.48
C SER A 33 -13.88 42.03 9.22
N PRO A 34 -13.21 42.80 10.11
CA PRO A 34 -11.84 43.25 9.90
C PRO A 34 -10.85 42.08 9.95
N VAL A 35 -9.99 42.05 8.93
CA VAL A 35 -8.89 41.10 8.74
C VAL A 35 -7.90 41.21 9.90
N SER A 36 -7.84 40.15 10.71
CA SER A 36 -6.79 39.96 11.72
C SER A 36 -5.49 39.60 11.01
N GLN A 37 -4.47 40.44 11.16
CA GLN A 37 -3.18 40.29 10.50
C GLN A 37 -2.43 39.06 11.00
N GLU A 38 -2.21 38.11 10.10
CA GLU A 38 -1.45 36.89 10.32
C GLU A 38 0.05 37.21 10.41
N LYS A 39 0.66 36.91 11.56
CA LYS A 39 2.09 37.09 11.82
C LYS A 39 2.91 36.12 10.95
N LYS A 40 3.88 36.69 10.22
CA LYS A 40 4.92 35.97 9.48
C LYS A 40 5.66 34.95 10.36
N PRO A 41 5.85 33.68 9.91
CA PRO A 41 6.73 32.74 10.58
C PRO A 41 8.21 33.05 10.29
N SER A 42 8.99 33.12 11.36
CA SER A 42 10.45 33.27 11.36
C SER A 42 11.14 31.97 10.93
N LYS A 43 12.10 32.08 10.00
CA LYS A 43 12.98 30.98 9.56
C LYS A 43 13.88 30.48 10.70
N PRO A 44 14.00 29.16 10.94
CA PRO A 44 15.06 28.64 11.81
C PRO A 44 16.39 28.56 11.05
N LYS A 45 17.46 28.83 11.81
CA LYS A 45 18.87 28.91 11.43
C LYS A 45 19.49 27.48 11.38
N PRO A 46 20.37 27.14 10.43
CA PRO A 46 21.02 25.83 10.39
C PRO A 46 22.06 25.65 11.50
N THR A 47 22.02 24.50 12.17
CA THR A 47 23.02 24.05 13.15
C THR A 47 24.13 23.29 12.43
N GLU A 48 25.37 23.79 12.50
CA GLU A 48 26.57 23.07 12.08
C GLU A 48 26.86 21.91 13.04
N GLN A 49 26.72 20.67 12.56
CA GLN A 49 27.25 19.48 13.23
C GLN A 49 28.68 19.22 12.76
N LYS A 50 29.62 19.38 13.69
CA LYS A 50 31.04 19.13 13.52
C LYS A 50 31.29 17.62 13.62
N ASN A 51 31.59 16.99 12.49
CA ASN A 51 32.11 15.62 12.43
C ASN A 51 33.46 15.56 13.16
N GLN A 52 33.55 14.73 14.20
CA GLN A 52 34.83 14.23 14.70
C GLN A 52 34.95 12.76 14.39
N LEU A 53 35.83 12.49 13.42
CA LEU A 53 36.40 11.21 13.08
C LEU A 53 37.45 10.89 14.16
N VAL A 54 37.28 9.79 14.90
CA VAL A 54 38.35 9.24 15.74
C VAL A 54 38.61 7.82 15.28
N THR A 55 39.73 7.68 14.59
CA THR A 55 40.43 6.44 14.28
C THR A 55 41.31 6.10 15.48
N THR A 56 41.21 4.91 16.05
CA THR A 56 42.35 4.30 16.76
C THR A 56 42.21 2.79 16.79
N ALA A 57 43.38 2.16 16.67
CA ALA A 57 43.62 0.81 16.21
C ALA A 57 43.53 -0.27 17.33
N ALA A 58 43.56 -1.52 16.86
CA ALA A 58 43.45 -2.81 17.55
C ALA A 58 44.36 -3.03 18.78
N PRO A 59 44.12 -4.10 19.55
CA PRO A 59 44.93 -5.30 19.33
C PRO A 59 44.13 -6.60 19.13
N GLN A 60 44.62 -7.41 18.19
CA GLN A 60 44.14 -8.75 17.86
C GLN A 60 44.59 -9.75 18.93
N VAL A 61 43.67 -10.58 19.41
CA VAL A 61 43.96 -11.78 20.21
C VAL A 61 43.55 -12.99 19.36
N PRO A 62 44.43 -13.98 19.12
CA PRO A 62 44.08 -15.16 18.35
C PRO A 62 43.28 -16.12 19.26
N VAL A 63 41.97 -16.21 19.05
CA VAL A 63 41.16 -17.28 19.65
C VAL A 63 41.04 -18.39 18.62
N GLU A 64 41.73 -19.48 18.90
CA GLU A 64 41.66 -20.75 18.22
C GLU A 64 40.28 -21.38 18.46
N VAL A 65 39.32 -21.12 17.57
CA VAL A 65 37.98 -21.73 17.63
C VAL A 65 37.94 -22.93 16.69
N ASN A 66 38.05 -24.10 17.32
CA ASN A 66 37.59 -25.42 16.89
C ASN A 66 36.60 -25.38 15.70
N LYS A 67 37.10 -25.69 14.50
CA LYS A 67 36.26 -25.98 13.33
C LYS A 67 35.59 -27.33 13.54
N LYS A 68 34.41 -27.34 14.17
CA LYS A 68 33.45 -28.41 13.96
C LYS A 68 33.01 -28.34 12.51
N GLU A 69 33.31 -29.38 11.75
CA GLU A 69 32.83 -29.58 10.39
C GLU A 69 31.30 -29.54 10.40
N ALA A 70 30.73 -28.44 9.93
CA ALA A 70 29.31 -28.33 9.67
C ALA A 70 28.98 -29.23 8.46
N SER A 71 27.98 -30.07 8.66
CA SER A 71 27.41 -30.98 7.66
C SER A 71 27.13 -30.24 6.34
N LYS A 72 27.75 -30.71 5.25
CA LYS A 72 27.59 -30.14 3.89
C LYS A 72 26.22 -30.40 3.26
N ASN A 73 25.32 -31.12 3.95
CA ASN A 73 24.02 -31.51 3.38
C ASN A 73 22.90 -30.49 3.62
N ASP A 74 23.02 -29.58 4.59
CA ASP A 74 21.96 -28.59 4.89
C ASP A 74 22.01 -27.39 3.94
N SER A 75 23.20 -27.02 3.43
CA SER A 75 23.34 -25.80 2.62
C SER A 75 22.70 -25.90 1.23
N SER A 76 22.45 -27.11 0.74
CA SER A 76 21.95 -27.32 -0.63
C SER A 76 20.45 -27.03 -0.74
N GLN A 77 19.65 -27.37 0.27
CA GLN A 77 18.19 -27.11 0.25
C GLN A 77 17.89 -25.62 0.49
N ASP A 78 18.64 -24.97 1.38
CA ASP A 78 18.50 -23.53 1.64
C ASP A 78 18.82 -22.68 0.42
N SER A 79 19.83 -23.09 -0.37
CA SER A 79 20.24 -22.38 -1.58
C SER A 79 19.14 -22.39 -2.66
N GLU A 80 18.45 -23.52 -2.83
CA GLU A 80 17.35 -23.65 -3.80
C GLU A 80 16.14 -22.81 -3.40
N LEU A 81 15.74 -22.86 -2.12
CA LEU A 81 14.61 -22.05 -1.61
C LEU A 81 14.89 -20.55 -1.68
N ALA A 82 16.11 -20.12 -1.35
CA ALA A 82 16.52 -18.72 -1.47
C ALA A 82 16.52 -18.25 -2.93
N SER A 83 16.99 -19.08 -3.85
CA SER A 83 17.00 -18.75 -5.29
C SER A 83 15.59 -18.62 -5.86
N TYR A 84 14.67 -19.50 -5.45
CA TYR A 84 13.26 -19.45 -5.85
C TYR A 84 12.62 -18.14 -5.38
N GLN A 85 12.80 -17.79 -4.11
CA GLN A 85 12.26 -16.53 -3.56
C GLN A 85 12.83 -15.29 -4.27
N ALA A 86 14.13 -15.27 -4.57
CA ALA A 86 14.73 -14.18 -5.33
C ALA A 86 14.10 -14.04 -6.73
N SER A 87 13.91 -15.16 -7.45
CA SER A 87 13.30 -15.16 -8.78
C SER A 87 11.84 -14.67 -8.77
N THR A 88 11.08 -15.00 -7.72
CA THR A 88 9.69 -14.59 -7.56
C THR A 88 9.61 -13.09 -7.23
N ILE A 89 10.48 -12.60 -6.35
CA ILE A 89 10.57 -11.17 -6.02
C ILE A 89 10.88 -10.34 -7.26
N GLU A 90 11.82 -10.79 -8.11
CA GLU A 90 12.16 -10.08 -9.35
C GLU A 90 10.99 -10.02 -10.35
N ARG A 91 10.25 -11.12 -10.50
CA ARG A 91 9.05 -11.19 -11.35
C ARG A 91 7.98 -10.22 -10.86
N ILE A 92 7.63 -10.28 -9.57
CA ILE A 92 6.65 -9.39 -8.96
C ILE A 92 7.08 -7.92 -9.10
N ARG A 93 8.36 -7.62 -8.85
CA ARG A 93 8.91 -6.26 -9.00
C ARG A 93 8.69 -5.72 -10.42
N LYS A 94 8.94 -6.53 -11.45
CA LYS A 94 8.75 -6.13 -12.85
C LYS A 94 7.29 -5.79 -13.12
N ILE A 95 6.37 -6.67 -12.71
CA ILE A 95 4.93 -6.49 -12.93
C ILE A 95 4.40 -5.25 -12.20
N VAL A 96 4.77 -5.06 -10.93
CA VAL A 96 4.27 -3.93 -10.12
C VAL A 96 4.78 -2.60 -10.65
N LYS A 97 6.01 -2.56 -11.18
CA LYS A 97 6.60 -1.35 -11.80
C LYS A 97 5.89 -0.96 -13.10
N ASP A 98 5.45 -1.94 -13.87
CA ASP A 98 4.66 -1.71 -15.07
C ASP A 98 3.22 -1.38 -14.65
N GLY A 99 2.87 -0.09 -14.65
CA GLY A 99 1.55 0.39 -14.23
C GLY A 99 0.42 -0.21 -15.07
N GLY A 100 -0.53 -0.89 -14.43
CA GLY A 100 -1.74 -1.40 -15.08
C GLY A 100 -2.73 -0.28 -15.42
N ARG A 101 -3.52 -0.47 -16.48
CA ARG A 101 -4.61 0.45 -16.87
C ARG A 101 -5.97 0.03 -16.33
N GLU A 102 -6.07 -1.21 -15.86
CA GLU A 102 -7.31 -1.80 -15.36
C GLU A 102 -7.52 -1.43 -13.90
N VAL A 103 -8.74 -1.04 -13.55
CA VAL A 103 -9.13 -0.69 -12.19
C VAL A 103 -9.85 -1.88 -11.57
N THR A 104 -9.39 -2.32 -10.41
CA THR A 104 -10.04 -3.35 -9.61
C THR A 104 -10.64 -2.72 -8.36
N PHE A 105 -11.92 -3.01 -8.09
CA PHE A 105 -12.59 -2.59 -6.87
C PHE A 105 -12.80 -3.79 -5.95
N THR A 106 -12.13 -3.80 -4.79
CA THR A 106 -12.25 -4.85 -3.78
C THR A 106 -12.86 -4.28 -2.50
N ARG A 107 -13.75 -5.04 -1.85
CA ARG A 107 -14.27 -4.70 -0.54
C ARG A 107 -13.27 -5.15 0.52
N LEU A 108 -12.72 -4.20 1.26
CA LEU A 108 -11.84 -4.46 2.39
C LEU A 108 -12.57 -4.15 3.69
N SER A 109 -12.34 -4.96 4.71
CA SER A 109 -12.75 -4.68 6.08
C SER A 109 -11.97 -3.49 6.65
N HIS A 110 -12.45 -2.95 7.77
CA HIS A 110 -11.76 -1.86 8.44
C HIS A 110 -10.36 -2.27 8.94
N GLU A 111 -10.25 -3.50 9.45
CA GLU A 111 -9.01 -4.05 9.97
C GLU A 111 -7.95 -4.21 8.89
N GLU A 112 -8.30 -4.83 7.75
CA GLU A 112 -7.40 -4.99 6.60
C GLU A 112 -6.88 -3.62 6.12
N LYS A 113 -7.78 -2.63 6.02
CA LYS A 113 -7.41 -1.28 5.61
C LYS A 113 -6.49 -0.60 6.62
N GLN A 114 -6.65 -0.86 7.91
CA GLN A 114 -5.76 -0.33 8.94
C GLN A 114 -4.37 -0.97 8.86
N GLN A 115 -4.29 -2.29 8.70
CA GLN A 115 -3.02 -3.01 8.52
C GLN A 115 -2.24 -2.48 7.30
N MET A 116 -2.93 -2.21 6.18
CA MET A 116 -2.31 -1.62 5.01
C MET A 116 -1.74 -0.21 5.27
N LYS A 117 -2.46 0.63 6.02
CA LYS A 117 -1.96 1.96 6.41
C LYS A 117 -0.72 1.86 7.29
N ASP A 118 -0.69 0.91 8.21
CA ASP A 118 0.45 0.70 9.11
C ASP A 118 1.69 0.25 8.32
N LEU A 119 1.51 -0.60 7.31
CA LEU A 119 2.58 -0.96 6.37
C LEU A 119 3.09 0.27 5.59
N ILE A 120 2.18 1.06 5.01
CA ILE A 120 2.55 2.28 4.27
C ILE A 120 3.32 3.24 5.18
N TYR A 121 2.87 3.42 6.42
CA TYR A 121 3.55 4.27 7.40
C TYR A 121 4.96 3.76 7.72
N THR A 122 5.09 2.46 7.94
CA THR A 122 6.36 1.80 8.27
C THR A 122 7.36 1.99 7.13
N TYR A 123 6.97 1.69 5.89
CA TYR A 123 7.84 1.88 4.72
C TYR A 123 8.12 3.35 4.42
N GLY A 124 7.15 4.24 4.66
CA GLY A 124 7.34 5.68 4.55
C GLY A 124 8.41 6.22 5.50
N ARG A 125 8.49 5.70 6.73
CA ARG A 125 9.57 6.02 7.68
C ARG A 125 10.94 5.55 7.23
N LEU A 126 11.00 4.49 6.43
CA LEU A 126 12.23 3.98 5.81
C LEU A 126 12.59 4.75 4.52
N GLY A 127 11.82 5.77 4.14
CA GLY A 127 12.01 6.53 2.91
C GLY A 127 11.53 5.82 1.64
N ILE A 128 10.81 4.71 1.78
CA ILE A 128 10.27 3.93 0.67
C ILE A 128 8.85 4.43 0.39
N LYS A 129 8.62 4.91 -0.84
CA LYS A 129 7.28 5.31 -1.28
C LYS A 129 6.47 4.07 -1.61
N THR A 130 5.44 3.82 -0.80
CA THR A 130 4.53 2.69 -0.97
C THR A 130 3.09 3.20 -0.97
N THR A 131 2.29 2.74 -1.92
CA THR A 131 0.86 3.05 -2.00
C THR A 131 0.01 1.82 -1.66
N GLU A 132 -1.26 2.04 -1.33
CA GLU A 132 -2.24 0.96 -1.10
C GLU A 132 -2.30 0.03 -2.32
N ASN A 133 -2.27 0.60 -3.52
CA ASN A 133 -2.27 -0.14 -4.78
C ASN A 133 -1.03 -1.02 -4.95
N ASP A 134 0.16 -0.55 -4.56
CA ASP A 134 1.39 -1.35 -4.65
C ASP A 134 1.29 -2.59 -3.78
N ILE A 135 0.78 -2.45 -2.55
CA ILE A 135 0.61 -3.57 -1.61
C ILE A 135 -0.37 -4.60 -2.17
N VAL A 136 -1.53 -4.15 -2.69
CA VAL A 136 -2.53 -5.07 -3.29
C VAL A 136 -1.93 -5.80 -4.50
N ARG A 137 -1.21 -5.09 -5.38
CA ARG A 137 -0.58 -5.73 -6.55
C ARG A 137 0.50 -6.73 -6.14
N ILE A 138 1.31 -6.42 -5.13
CA ILE A 138 2.32 -7.34 -4.60
C ILE A 138 1.64 -8.61 -4.06
N ALA A 139 0.61 -8.45 -3.20
CA ALA A 139 -0.11 -9.57 -2.61
C ALA A 139 -0.76 -10.46 -3.67
N LEU A 140 -1.45 -9.87 -4.65
CA LEU A 140 -2.10 -10.60 -5.73
C LEU A 140 -1.09 -11.38 -6.57
N ASN A 141 -0.01 -10.73 -7.02
CA ASN A 141 0.99 -11.41 -7.85
C ASN A 141 1.77 -12.47 -7.08
N TYR A 142 1.97 -12.29 -5.77
CA TYR A 142 2.57 -13.32 -4.92
C TYR A 142 1.72 -14.60 -4.92
N ILE A 143 0.40 -14.45 -4.71
CA ILE A 143 -0.52 -15.59 -4.71
C ILE A 143 -0.56 -16.27 -6.09
N LEU A 144 -0.52 -15.50 -7.18
CA LEU A 144 -0.51 -16.05 -8.54
C LEU A 144 0.79 -16.82 -8.85
N GLU A 145 1.95 -16.28 -8.49
CA GLU A 145 3.24 -16.97 -8.71
C GLU A 145 3.34 -18.23 -7.84
N ASP A 146 2.90 -18.18 -6.57
CA ASP A 146 2.86 -19.37 -5.71
C ASP A 146 1.92 -20.44 -6.28
N TYR A 147 0.76 -20.06 -6.81
CA TYR A 147 -0.14 -21.00 -7.48
C TYR A 147 0.51 -21.63 -8.72
N GLN A 148 1.23 -20.85 -9.52
CA GLN A 148 1.90 -21.37 -10.72
C GLN A 148 3.01 -22.36 -10.39
N ALA A 149 3.74 -22.16 -9.29
CA ALA A 149 4.83 -23.04 -8.89
C ALA A 149 4.35 -24.27 -8.11
N SER A 150 3.41 -24.08 -7.19
CA SER A 150 2.99 -25.11 -6.21
C SER A 150 1.68 -25.81 -6.60
N GLY A 151 0.88 -25.22 -7.51
CA GLY A 151 -0.42 -25.74 -7.92
C GLY A 151 -1.35 -25.97 -6.73
N LYS A 152 -1.79 -27.22 -6.53
CA LYS A 152 -2.65 -27.62 -5.40
C LYS A 152 -2.00 -27.45 -4.02
N ALA A 153 -0.68 -27.40 -3.96
CA ALA A 153 0.04 -27.17 -2.70
C ALA A 153 0.17 -25.68 -2.35
N SER A 154 -0.32 -24.77 -3.20
CA SER A 154 -0.24 -23.32 -3.01
C SER A 154 -1.07 -22.82 -1.83
N ILE A 155 -0.73 -21.63 -1.33
CA ILE A 155 -1.47 -20.97 -0.27
C ILE A 155 -2.92 -20.66 -0.69
N LEU A 156 -3.14 -20.37 -1.98
CA LEU A 156 -4.48 -20.11 -2.50
C LEU A 156 -5.38 -21.34 -2.33
N GLU A 157 -4.93 -22.50 -2.80
CA GLU A 157 -5.72 -23.73 -2.72
C GLU A 157 -6.00 -24.11 -1.25
N ARG A 158 -4.96 -24.06 -0.40
CA ARG A 158 -5.11 -24.38 1.03
C ARG A 158 -6.11 -23.48 1.75
N VAL A 159 -6.10 -22.18 1.46
CA VAL A 159 -7.06 -21.24 2.05
C VAL A 159 -8.47 -21.49 1.51
N LEU A 160 -8.61 -21.77 0.21
CA LEU A 160 -9.91 -22.10 -0.37
C LEU A 160 -10.48 -23.42 0.17
N GLU A 161 -9.65 -24.44 0.37
CA GLU A 161 -10.05 -25.69 1.02
C GLU A 161 -10.51 -25.41 2.46
N ALA A 162 -9.73 -24.64 3.24
CA ALA A 162 -10.07 -24.32 4.63
C ALA A 162 -11.34 -23.46 4.79
N LEU A 163 -11.70 -22.65 3.79
CA LEU A 163 -12.93 -21.86 3.78
C LEU A 163 -14.18 -22.67 3.40
N ASN A 164 -14.01 -23.79 2.69
CA ASN A 164 -15.11 -24.63 2.20
C ASN A 164 -15.24 -25.97 2.96
N ALA A 165 -14.35 -26.24 3.91
CA ALA A 165 -14.38 -27.40 4.80
C ALA A 165 -15.44 -27.23 5.91
#